data_AF-A0A356BHG6-F1
#
_entry.id   AF-A0A356BHG6-F1
#
_cell.length_a   1.000
_cell.length_b   1.000
_cell.length_c   1.000
_cell.angle_alpha   90.00
_cell.angle_beta   90.00
_cell.angle_gamma   90.00
#
_symmetry.space_group_name_H-M   'P 1'
#
loop_
_entity.id
_entity.type
_entity.pdbx_description
1 polymer ?
#
loop_
_entity_poly.entity_id
_entity_poly.type
_entity_poly.pdbx_seq_one_letter_code
_entity_poly.pdbx_strand_id
1 'polypeptide(L)'
;MEQLALELVKKHWLIAVLVIAISLISGLIKILRAVIDTHEDLYLKRDLKRLTELKATVSVGSQVAKFIDKRIEEEAFALASGIRTAKEDADMLRDLYLKDFLTNRQLKRIAQHLKPENDKIAIQFGWFEKTEVIYSFWASIVLLMIGFSGLLPLIAQPSITHVLFAVATFGAALLMIAFVGADFQRYKTLYFAWSRLRSENLLANPNCKIKVPGVYTPSYLHDLKKDEVSKESTT
;
A
#
# COMPACT_ATOMS: atom_id res chain seq x y z
N MET A 1 -6.95 -37.55 20.20
CA MET A 1 -6.96 -36.20 19.58
C MET A 1 -5.66 -35.45 19.89
N GLU A 2 -5.18 -35.40 21.13
CA GLU A 2 -3.88 -34.77 21.48
C GLU A 2 -2.66 -35.40 20.78
N GLN A 3 -2.58 -36.73 20.70
CA GLN A 3 -1.46 -37.41 20.02
C GLN A 3 -1.39 -37.10 18.52
N LEU A 4 -2.54 -36.94 17.87
CA LEU A 4 -2.66 -36.63 16.43
C LEU A 4 -2.21 -35.19 16.13
N ALA A 5 -2.55 -34.24 17.00
CA ALA A 5 -2.07 -32.85 16.90
C ALA A 5 -0.56 -32.76 17.14
N LEU A 6 -0.03 -33.53 18.10
CA LEU A 6 1.40 -33.54 18.43
C LEU A 6 2.25 -34.19 17.33
N GLU A 7 1.74 -35.24 16.67
CA GLU A 7 2.36 -35.82 15.47
C GLU A 7 2.31 -34.87 14.27
N LEU A 8 1.21 -34.14 14.06
CA LEU A 8 1.11 -33.16 12.99
C LEU A 8 2.11 -32.01 13.18
N VAL A 9 2.24 -31.49 14.40
CA VAL A 9 3.23 -30.46 14.76
C VAL A 9 4.66 -30.98 14.60
N LYS A 10 4.96 -32.20 15.06
CA LYS A 10 6.29 -32.83 14.87
C LYS A 10 6.61 -33.15 13.42
N LYS A 11 5.62 -33.35 12.55
CA LYS A 11 5.83 -33.62 11.12
C LYS A 11 5.97 -32.33 10.29
N HIS A 12 5.41 -31.22 10.77
CA HIS A 12 5.37 -29.93 10.06
C HIS A 12 6.15 -28.81 10.77
N TRP A 13 6.92 -29.11 11.83
CA TRP A 13 7.71 -28.11 12.56
C TRP A 13 8.68 -27.35 11.65
N LEU A 14 9.25 -28.03 10.65
CA LEU A 14 10.11 -27.40 9.63
C LEU A 14 9.34 -26.33 8.84
N ILE A 15 8.07 -26.60 8.49
CA ILE A 15 7.22 -25.64 7.77
C ILE A 15 6.88 -24.46 8.69
N ALA A 16 6.56 -24.72 9.96
CA ALA A 16 6.29 -23.65 10.93
C ALA A 16 7.53 -22.76 11.16
N VAL A 17 8.71 -23.35 11.31
CA VAL A 17 9.98 -22.63 11.43
C VAL A 17 10.27 -21.81 10.18
N LEU A 18 10.02 -22.36 8.99
CA LEU A 18 10.24 -21.68 7.72
C LEU A 18 9.27 -20.50 7.53
N VAL A 19 8.00 -20.65 7.91
CA VAL A 19 7.01 -19.56 7.90
C VAL A 19 7.39 -18.44 8.89
N ILE A 20 7.85 -18.80 10.09
CA ILE A 20 8.33 -17.83 11.09
C ILE A 20 9.59 -17.12 10.58
N ALA A 21 10.53 -17.85 9.96
CA ALA A 21 11.75 -17.27 9.40
C ALA A 21 11.44 -16.28 8.27
N ILE A 22 10.57 -16.66 7.32
CA ILE A 22 10.13 -15.75 6.24
C ILE A 22 9.44 -14.52 6.81
N SER A 23 8.61 -14.71 7.84
CA SER A 23 7.91 -13.63 8.54
C SER A 23 8.88 -12.64 9.19
N LEU A 24 9.91 -13.13 9.88
CA LEU A 24 10.94 -12.32 10.53
C LEU A 24 11.82 -11.58 9.52
N ILE A 25 12.27 -12.26 8.46
CA ILE A 25 13.06 -11.64 7.38
C ILE A 25 12.26 -10.50 6.74
N SER A 26 10.99 -10.74 6.46
CA SER A 26 10.11 -9.73 5.90
C SER A 26 9.98 -8.54 6.86
N GLY A 27 9.68 -8.79 8.14
CA GLY A 27 9.64 -7.78 9.19
C GLY A 27 10.89 -6.90 9.25
N LEU A 28 12.06 -7.53 9.20
CA LEU A 28 13.36 -6.87 9.21
C LEU A 28 13.55 -5.95 7.98
N ILE A 29 13.17 -6.42 6.79
CA ILE A 29 13.27 -5.65 5.54
C ILE A 29 12.45 -4.36 5.62
N LYS A 30 11.26 -4.35 6.24
CA LYS A 30 10.50 -3.09 6.37
C LYS A 30 10.96 -2.18 7.51
N ILE A 31 11.52 -2.72 8.60
CA ILE A 31 12.19 -1.86 9.60
C ILE A 31 13.37 -1.13 8.93
N LEU A 32 14.16 -1.86 8.15
CA LEU A 32 15.22 -1.27 7.34
C LEU A 32 14.68 -0.20 6.39
N ARG A 33 13.55 -0.44 5.70
CA ARG A 33 12.90 0.61 4.90
C ARG A 33 12.47 1.82 5.72
N ALA A 34 11.87 1.64 6.90
CA ALA A 34 11.43 2.77 7.73
C ALA A 34 12.60 3.65 8.19
N VAL A 35 13.75 3.02 8.51
CA VAL A 35 14.99 3.74 8.83
C VAL A 35 15.53 4.47 7.59
N ILE A 36 15.51 3.83 6.43
CA ILE A 36 15.89 4.45 5.15
C ILE A 36 15.00 5.65 4.84
N ASP A 37 13.67 5.52 4.96
CA ASP A 37 12.70 6.59 4.72
C ASP A 37 12.98 7.82 5.61
N THR A 38 13.30 7.58 6.89
CA THR A 38 13.64 8.68 7.84
C THR A 38 14.93 9.38 7.44
N HIS A 39 15.92 8.62 6.99
CA HIS A 39 17.18 9.17 6.50
C HIS A 39 16.99 9.94 5.19
N GLU A 40 16.13 9.44 4.30
CA GLU A 40 15.77 10.10 3.06
C GLU A 40 15.13 11.47 3.30
N ASP A 41 14.22 11.61 4.28
CA ASP A 41 13.60 12.91 4.61
C ASP A 41 14.64 13.98 5.01
N LEU A 42 15.68 13.59 5.76
CA LEU A 42 16.76 14.51 6.12
C LEU A 42 17.59 14.92 4.91
N TYR A 43 17.85 13.99 4.00
CA TYR A 43 18.54 14.28 2.73
C TYR A 43 17.72 15.21 1.85
N LEU A 44 16.42 14.96 1.69
CA LEU A 44 15.50 15.80 0.91
C LEU A 44 15.49 17.24 1.43
N LYS A 45 15.40 17.45 2.75
CA LYS A 45 15.46 18.79 3.35
C LYS A 45 16.78 19.51 3.07
N ARG A 46 17.91 18.79 3.14
CA ARG A 46 19.23 19.35 2.87
C ARG A 46 19.39 19.72 1.40
N ASP A 47 18.93 18.87 0.50
CA ASP A 47 19.07 19.10 -0.93
C ASP A 47 18.13 20.21 -1.42
N LEU A 48 16.89 20.27 -0.92
CA LEU A 48 15.99 21.39 -1.17
C LEU A 48 16.60 22.73 -0.71
N LYS A 49 17.22 22.75 0.47
CA LYS A 49 17.91 23.95 0.98
C LYS A 49 19.04 24.37 0.03
N ARG A 50 19.90 23.43 -0.38
CA ARG A 50 21.01 23.69 -1.32
C ARG A 50 20.52 24.20 -2.67
N LEU A 51 19.46 23.60 -3.23
CA LEU A 51 18.89 24.02 -4.50
C LEU A 51 18.32 25.44 -4.41
N THR A 52 17.68 25.78 -3.29
CA THR A 52 17.14 27.13 -3.05
C THR A 52 18.26 28.16 -2.92
N GLU A 53 19.37 27.81 -2.25
CA GLU A 53 20.57 28.66 -2.16
C GLU A 53 21.25 28.83 -3.53
N LEU A 54 21.37 27.76 -4.32
CA LEU A 54 21.91 27.80 -5.68
C LEU A 54 21.05 28.66 -6.62
N LYS A 55 19.73 28.61 -6.48
CA LYS A 55 18.82 29.47 -7.26
C LYS A 55 19.13 30.95 -7.06
N ALA A 56 19.54 31.36 -5.86
CA ALA A 56 19.84 32.76 -5.55
C ALA A 56 21.11 33.28 -6.23
N THR A 57 22.02 32.41 -6.66
CA THR A 57 23.31 32.78 -7.28
C THR A 57 23.31 32.66 -8.80
N VAL A 58 22.29 32.03 -9.38
CA VAL A 58 22.19 31.77 -10.82
C VAL A 58 21.43 32.90 -11.52
N SER A 59 21.88 33.26 -12.73
CA SER A 59 21.23 34.29 -13.55
C SER A 59 19.76 33.94 -13.84
N VAL A 60 18.88 34.91 -13.56
CA VAL A 60 17.43 34.82 -13.79
C VAL A 60 17.17 34.56 -15.28
N GLY A 61 16.40 33.51 -15.57
CA GLY A 61 16.02 33.14 -16.94
C GLY A 61 17.01 32.21 -17.67
N SER A 62 18.16 31.90 -17.07
CA SER A 62 19.09 30.91 -17.62
C SER A 62 18.48 29.50 -17.67
N GLN A 63 18.99 28.66 -18.57
CA GLN A 63 18.57 27.26 -18.66
C GLN A 63 18.86 26.48 -17.36
N VAL A 64 19.92 26.86 -16.64
CA VAL A 64 20.28 26.34 -15.33
C VAL A 64 19.26 26.73 -14.26
N ALA A 65 18.77 27.98 -14.26
CA ALA A 65 17.71 28.41 -13.36
C ALA A 65 16.42 27.59 -13.56
N LYS A 66 16.01 27.36 -14.81
CA LYS A 66 14.84 26.51 -15.13
C LYS A 66 15.02 25.06 -14.66
N PHE A 67 16.24 24.52 -14.77
CA PHE A 67 16.56 23.19 -14.26
C PHE A 67 16.46 23.12 -12.73
N ILE A 68 17.04 24.11 -12.04
CA ILE A 68 16.98 24.19 -10.57
C ILE A 68 15.54 24.34 -10.09
N ASP A 69 14.72 25.17 -10.75
CA ASP A 69 13.30 25.34 -10.44
C ASP A 69 12.54 24.03 -10.53
N LYS A 70 12.72 23.29 -11.64
CA LYS A 70 12.10 21.97 -11.80
C LYS A 70 12.51 21.01 -10.69
N ARG A 71 13.79 20.99 -10.31
CA ARG A 71 14.28 20.15 -9.22
C ARG A 71 13.72 20.55 -7.86
N ILE A 72 13.62 21.85 -7.57
CA ILE A 72 13.01 22.33 -6.31
C ILE A 72 11.56 21.86 -6.21
N GLU A 73 10.78 21.94 -7.29
CA GLU A 73 9.39 21.46 -7.32
C GLU A 73 9.29 19.96 -7.05
N GLU A 74 10.15 19.15 -7.68
CA GLU A 74 10.20 17.69 -7.49
C GLU A 74 10.55 17.34 -6.03
N GLU A 75 11.59 17.97 -5.47
CA GLU A 75 12.02 17.73 -4.09
C GLU A 75 11.00 18.23 -3.06
N ALA A 76 10.34 19.37 -3.32
CA ALA A 76 9.29 19.91 -2.47
C ALA A 76 8.04 19.00 -2.47
N PHE A 77 7.65 18.49 -3.64
CA PHE A 77 6.58 17.51 -3.75
C PHE A 77 6.94 16.22 -3.02
N ALA A 78 8.16 15.70 -3.22
CA ALA A 78 8.63 14.49 -2.54
C ALA A 78 8.63 14.67 -1.01
N LEU A 79 9.05 15.83 -0.51
CA LEU A 79 9.04 16.14 0.92
C LEU A 79 7.62 16.25 1.49
N ALA A 80 6.68 16.83 0.75
CA ALA A 80 5.30 17.00 1.20
C ALA A 80 4.45 15.72 1.10
N SER A 81 4.63 14.95 0.03
CA SER A 81 3.84 13.75 -0.27
C SER A 81 4.50 12.45 0.23
N GLY A 82 5.83 12.44 0.39
CA GLY A 82 6.60 11.23 0.58
C GLY A 82 6.67 10.35 -0.68
N ILE A 83 6.43 10.91 -1.87
CA ILE A 83 6.43 10.22 -3.16
C ILE A 83 7.48 10.87 -4.07
N ARG A 84 8.53 10.12 -4.41
CA ARG A 84 9.54 10.56 -5.38
C ARG A 84 9.10 10.18 -6.79
N THR A 85 8.92 11.16 -7.65
CA THR A 85 8.54 10.92 -9.03
C THR A 85 8.94 12.09 -9.93
N ALA A 86 8.87 11.90 -11.25
CA ALA A 86 9.11 12.97 -12.22
C ALA A 86 8.02 14.04 -12.14
N LYS A 87 8.34 15.28 -12.53
CA LYS A 87 7.39 16.41 -12.51
C LYS A 87 6.01 16.09 -13.10
N GLU A 88 5.92 15.43 -14.25
CA GLU A 88 4.63 15.10 -14.89
C GLU A 88 3.76 14.18 -14.03
N ASP A 89 4.36 13.15 -13.43
CA ASP A 89 3.68 12.26 -12.48
C ASP A 89 3.28 13.04 -11.20
N ALA A 90 4.16 13.93 -10.71
CA ALA A 90 3.91 14.74 -9.52
C ALA A 90 2.75 15.73 -9.71
N ASP A 91 2.69 16.37 -10.88
CA ASP A 91 1.61 17.30 -11.24
C ASP A 91 0.27 16.56 -11.29
N MET A 92 0.20 15.38 -11.93
CA MET A 92 -0.98 14.52 -11.93
C MET A 92 -1.40 14.11 -10.50
N LEU A 93 -0.45 13.66 -9.66
CA LEU A 93 -0.75 13.24 -8.29
C LEU A 93 -1.21 14.42 -7.41
N ARG A 94 -0.61 15.61 -7.61
CA ARG A 94 -1.03 16.85 -6.94
C ARG A 94 -2.45 17.21 -7.34
N ASP A 95 -2.81 17.11 -8.60
CA ASP A 95 -4.16 17.41 -9.08
C ASP A 95 -5.20 16.44 -8.49
N LEU A 96 -4.85 15.16 -8.37
CA LEU A 96 -5.71 14.17 -7.69
C LEU A 96 -5.91 14.47 -6.20
N TYR A 97 -4.88 15.01 -5.54
CA TYR A 97 -4.97 15.43 -4.15
C TYR A 97 -5.83 16.69 -4.01
N LEU A 98 -5.57 17.73 -4.80
CA LEU A 98 -6.26 19.02 -4.73
C LEU A 98 -7.74 18.94 -5.12
N LYS A 99 -8.11 17.99 -5.97
CA LYS A 99 -9.52 17.71 -6.34
C LYS A 99 -10.22 16.76 -5.36
N ASP A 100 -9.61 16.44 -4.22
CA ASP A 100 -10.13 15.50 -3.23
C ASP A 100 -10.49 14.11 -3.81
N PHE A 101 -9.84 13.72 -4.92
CA PHE A 101 -10.02 12.38 -5.50
C PHE A 101 -9.40 11.31 -4.60
N LEU A 102 -8.21 11.59 -4.08
CA LEU A 102 -7.43 10.68 -3.25
C LEU A 102 -6.69 11.44 -2.15
N THR A 103 -6.71 10.88 -0.95
CA THR A 103 -5.88 11.37 0.15
C THR A 103 -4.40 11.08 -0.11
N ASN A 104 -3.50 11.86 0.51
CA ASN A 104 -2.05 11.65 0.41
C ASN A 104 -1.64 10.20 0.79
N ARG A 105 -2.28 9.64 1.82
CA ARG A 105 -2.06 8.23 2.24
C ARG A 105 -2.44 7.23 1.14
N GLN A 106 -3.51 7.48 0.40
CA GLN A 106 -3.93 6.63 -0.71
C GLN A 106 -2.98 6.77 -1.89
N LEU A 107 -2.61 8.01 -2.25
CA LEU A 107 -1.63 8.30 -3.30
C LEU A 107 -0.31 7.59 -3.04
N LYS A 108 0.25 7.69 -1.83
CA LYS A 108 1.51 7.03 -1.45
C LYS A 108 1.48 5.51 -1.66
N ARG A 109 0.31 4.88 -1.55
CA ARG A 109 0.15 3.43 -1.78
C ARG A 109 0.10 3.05 -3.26
N ILE A 110 -0.47 3.89 -4.10
CA ILE A 110 -0.82 3.51 -5.48
C ILE A 110 -0.07 4.30 -6.56
N ALA A 111 0.71 5.31 -6.19
CA ALA A 111 1.39 6.22 -7.13
C ALA A 111 2.17 5.49 -8.23
N GLN A 112 2.90 4.41 -7.90
CA GLN A 112 3.66 3.66 -8.91
C GLN A 112 2.79 2.90 -9.94
N HIS A 113 1.48 2.80 -9.73
CA HIS A 113 0.54 2.23 -10.69
C HIS A 113 -0.17 3.29 -11.53
N LEU A 114 -0.04 4.57 -11.19
CA LEU A 114 -0.68 5.67 -11.90
C LEU A 114 0.35 6.31 -12.84
N LYS A 115 -0.03 6.47 -14.11
CA LYS A 115 0.79 7.15 -15.11
C LYS A 115 -0.06 8.17 -15.88
N PRO A 116 0.46 9.38 -16.14
CA PRO A 116 -0.20 10.32 -17.02
C PRO A 116 -0.12 9.80 -18.46
N GLU A 117 -1.24 9.87 -19.19
CA GLU A 117 -1.34 9.49 -20.59
C GLU A 117 -2.41 10.37 -21.27
N ASN A 118 -1.98 11.28 -22.16
CA ASN A 118 -2.86 12.17 -22.95
C ASN A 118 -3.96 12.87 -22.12
N ASP A 119 -3.56 13.64 -21.10
CA ASP A 119 -4.44 14.34 -20.14
C ASP A 119 -5.34 13.44 -19.28
N LYS A 120 -5.14 12.12 -19.36
CA LYS A 120 -5.83 11.10 -18.57
C LYS A 120 -4.83 10.28 -17.76
N ILE A 121 -5.37 9.39 -16.93
CA ILE A 121 -4.61 8.55 -16.02
C ILE A 121 -4.69 7.10 -16.48
N ALA A 122 -3.55 6.52 -16.80
CA ALA A 122 -3.38 5.11 -17.08
C ALA A 122 -3.09 4.36 -15.79
N ILE A 123 -3.80 3.25 -15.57
CA ILE A 123 -3.50 2.33 -14.47
C ILE A 123 -2.68 1.15 -14.98
N GLN A 124 -1.48 0.98 -14.46
CA GLN A 124 -0.58 -0.14 -14.76
C GLN A 124 -0.66 -1.18 -13.63
N PHE A 125 -1.39 -2.27 -13.90
CA PHE A 125 -1.57 -3.37 -12.96
C PHE A 125 -1.45 -4.71 -13.70
N GLY A 126 -0.23 -5.25 -13.68
CA GLY A 126 0.16 -6.45 -14.41
C GLY A 126 -0.27 -7.74 -13.72
N TRP A 127 0.30 -8.86 -14.17
CA TRP A 127 -0.01 -10.19 -13.63
C TRP A 127 0.81 -10.53 -12.38
N PHE A 128 2.05 -10.05 -12.29
CA PHE A 128 2.89 -10.24 -11.11
C PHE A 128 2.26 -9.61 -9.87
N GLU A 129 1.77 -8.39 -9.99
CA GLU A 129 1.08 -7.67 -8.91
C GLU A 129 -0.18 -8.42 -8.45
N LYS A 130 -0.89 -9.07 -9.37
CA LYS A 130 -2.06 -9.90 -9.03
C LYS A 130 -1.67 -11.11 -8.21
N THR A 131 -0.54 -11.76 -8.54
CA THR A 131 -0.04 -12.90 -7.77
C THR A 131 0.38 -12.49 -6.37
N GLU A 132 1.02 -11.32 -6.22
CA GLU A 132 1.36 -10.76 -4.91
C GLU A 132 0.11 -10.47 -4.07
N VAL A 133 -0.94 -9.93 -4.68
CA VAL A 133 -2.23 -9.67 -4.00
C VAL A 133 -2.91 -10.97 -3.56
N ILE A 134 -2.92 -12.02 -4.40
CA ILE A 134 -3.48 -13.33 -4.05
C ILE A 134 -2.70 -13.92 -2.87
N TYR A 135 -1.37 -13.92 -2.96
CA TYR A 135 -0.50 -14.40 -1.89
C TYR A 135 -0.74 -13.64 -0.59
N SER A 136 -0.70 -12.30 -0.64
CA SER A 136 -0.92 -11.40 0.49
C SER A 136 -2.27 -11.66 1.18
N PHE A 137 -3.33 -11.86 0.40
CA PHE A 137 -4.67 -12.15 0.89
C PHE A 137 -4.73 -13.51 1.60
N TRP A 138 -4.28 -14.59 0.96
CA TRP A 138 -4.32 -15.93 1.55
C TRP A 138 -3.38 -16.08 2.74
N ALA A 139 -2.18 -15.50 2.68
CA ALA A 139 -1.25 -15.47 3.79
C ALA A 139 -1.86 -14.75 5.01
N SER A 140 -2.58 -13.64 4.78
CA SER A 140 -3.30 -12.93 5.84
C SER A 140 -4.40 -13.80 6.48
N ILE A 141 -5.15 -14.56 5.68
CA ILE A 141 -6.16 -15.51 6.18
C ILE A 141 -5.51 -16.61 7.02
N VAL A 142 -4.43 -17.23 6.53
CA VAL A 142 -3.73 -18.28 7.25
C VAL A 142 -3.15 -17.76 8.57
N LEU A 143 -2.52 -16.58 8.56
CA LEU A 143 -2.01 -15.93 9.78
C LEU A 143 -3.14 -15.63 10.76
N LEU A 144 -4.31 -15.22 10.28
CA LEU A 144 -5.47 -14.99 11.13
C LEU A 144 -5.94 -16.29 11.80
N MET A 145 -6.01 -17.39 11.04
CA MET A 145 -6.32 -18.72 11.57
C MET A 145 -5.29 -19.18 12.63
N ILE A 146 -3.99 -18.93 12.39
CA ILE A 146 -2.93 -19.20 13.38
C ILE A 146 -3.15 -18.35 14.64
N GLY A 147 -3.46 -17.06 14.48
CA GLY A 147 -3.80 -16.18 15.60
C GLY A 147 -4.96 -16.73 16.43
N PHE A 148 -6.05 -17.16 15.78
CA PHE A 148 -7.18 -17.79 16.46
C PHE A 148 -6.83 -19.12 17.13
N SER A 149 -5.92 -19.91 16.56
CA SER A 149 -5.46 -21.16 17.18
C SER A 149 -4.77 -20.94 18.53
N GLY A 150 -4.19 -19.75 18.74
CA GLY A 150 -3.64 -19.33 20.02
C GLY A 150 -4.67 -19.20 21.15
N LEU A 151 -5.97 -19.13 20.83
CA LEU A 151 -7.06 -19.11 21.80
C LEU A 151 -7.47 -20.51 22.27
N LEU A 152 -7.10 -21.58 21.57
CA LEU A 152 -7.48 -22.95 21.92
C LEU A 152 -7.04 -23.37 23.33
N PRO A 153 -5.80 -23.07 23.78
CA PRO A 153 -5.38 -23.40 25.15
C PRO A 153 -6.22 -22.70 26.22
N LEU A 154 -6.67 -21.47 25.95
CA LEU A 154 -7.50 -20.70 26.87
C LEU A 154 -8.90 -21.32 27.05
N ILE A 155 -9.46 -21.89 25.98
CA ILE A 155 -10.76 -22.59 26.01
C ILE A 155 -10.63 -23.93 26.76
N ALA A 156 -9.52 -24.64 26.55
CA ALA A 156 -9.29 -25.94 27.17
C ALA A 156 -9.03 -25.83 28.68
N GLN A 157 -8.17 -24.89 29.09
CA GLN A 157 -7.79 -24.67 30.48
C GLN A 157 -7.60 -23.17 30.73
N PRO A 158 -8.55 -22.49 31.38
CA PRO A 158 -8.42 -21.06 31.63
C PRO A 158 -7.36 -20.82 32.71
N SER A 159 -6.24 -20.23 32.32
CA SER A 159 -5.18 -19.78 33.23
C SER A 159 -4.59 -18.45 32.76
N ILE A 160 -3.97 -17.70 33.67
CA ILE A 160 -3.31 -16.42 33.35
C ILE A 160 -2.20 -16.63 32.29
N THR A 161 -1.47 -17.75 32.35
CA THR A 161 -0.43 -18.06 31.36
C THR A 161 -1.02 -18.30 29.97
N HIS A 162 -2.17 -18.97 29.87
CA HIS A 162 -2.87 -19.17 28.60
C HIS A 162 -3.48 -17.88 28.05
N VAL A 163 -3.95 -16.96 28.91
CA VAL A 163 -4.38 -15.61 28.49
C VAL A 163 -3.21 -14.85 27.88
N LEU A 164 -2.05 -14.80 28.56
CA LEU A 164 -0.87 -14.10 28.05
C LEU A 164 -0.38 -14.70 26.73
N PHE A 165 -0.36 -16.03 26.62
CA PHE A 165 -0.02 -16.72 25.37
C PHE A 165 -0.97 -16.34 24.23
N ALA A 166 -2.29 -16.39 24.45
CA ALA A 166 -3.29 -16.04 23.45
C ALA A 166 -3.14 -14.59 22.97
N VAL A 167 -2.97 -13.64 23.89
CA VAL A 167 -2.74 -12.23 23.57
C VAL A 167 -1.45 -12.05 22.76
N ALA A 168 -0.37 -12.71 23.16
CA ALA A 168 0.91 -12.63 22.45
C ALA A 168 0.81 -13.21 21.04
N THR A 169 0.24 -14.42 20.88
CA THR A 169 0.11 -15.07 19.57
C THR A 169 -0.84 -14.31 18.65
N PHE A 170 -1.99 -13.86 19.15
CA PHE A 170 -2.95 -13.09 18.36
C PHE A 170 -2.40 -11.70 17.98
N GLY A 171 -1.76 -11.01 18.92
CA GLY A 171 -1.09 -9.73 18.68
C GLY A 171 0.02 -9.87 17.63
N ALA A 172 0.87 -10.89 17.74
CA ALA A 172 1.90 -11.19 16.75
C ALA A 172 1.30 -11.49 15.37
N ALA A 173 0.22 -12.28 15.31
CA ALA A 173 -0.48 -12.57 14.06
C ALA A 173 -1.05 -11.30 13.41
N LEU A 174 -1.68 -10.40 14.19
CA LEU A 174 -2.20 -9.12 13.68
C LEU A 174 -1.08 -8.22 13.13
N LEU A 175 0.05 -8.14 13.82
CA LEU A 175 1.22 -7.38 13.34
C LEU A 175 1.76 -7.97 12.03
N MET A 176 1.86 -9.30 11.94
CA MET A 176 2.26 -9.98 10.72
C MET A 176 1.24 -9.79 9.58
N ILE A 177 -0.06 -9.77 9.85
CA ILE A 177 -1.10 -9.47 8.87
C ILE A 177 -1.00 -8.02 8.38
N ALA A 178 -0.81 -7.05 9.29
CA ALA A 178 -0.61 -5.65 8.90
C ALA A 178 0.59 -5.50 7.95
N PHE A 179 1.59 -6.35 8.12
CA PHE A 179 2.75 -6.41 7.26
C PHE A 179 2.45 -7.13 5.93
N VAL A 180 2.06 -8.41 5.96
CA VAL A 180 1.93 -9.29 4.79
C VAL A 180 0.72 -8.88 3.95
N GLY A 181 -0.33 -8.36 4.59
CA GLY A 181 -1.55 -7.85 3.96
C GLY A 181 -1.39 -6.48 3.27
N ALA A 182 -0.20 -5.89 3.26
CA ALA A 182 0.04 -4.56 2.69
C ALA A 182 -0.32 -4.48 1.20
N ASP A 183 0.02 -5.50 0.42
CA ASP A 183 -0.28 -5.55 -1.02
C ASP A 183 -1.77 -5.71 -1.29
N PHE A 184 -2.48 -6.47 -0.46
CA PHE A 184 -3.95 -6.52 -0.50
C PHE A 184 -4.58 -5.16 -0.17
N GLN A 185 -4.09 -4.43 0.85
CA GLN A 185 -4.57 -3.08 1.16
C GLN A 185 -4.31 -2.09 0.03
N ARG A 186 -3.17 -2.25 -0.65
CA ARG A 186 -2.81 -1.49 -1.83
C ARG A 186 -3.74 -1.77 -3.00
N TYR A 187 -4.07 -3.04 -3.25
CA TYR A 187 -5.09 -3.45 -4.23
C TYR A 187 -6.45 -2.80 -3.93
N LYS A 188 -6.92 -2.85 -2.69
CA LYS A 188 -8.18 -2.18 -2.31
C LYS A 188 -8.16 -0.69 -2.61
N THR A 189 -7.04 -0.03 -2.33
CA THR A 189 -6.85 1.40 -2.60
C THR A 189 -6.83 1.69 -4.11
N LEU A 190 -6.17 0.84 -4.89
CA LEU A 190 -6.09 0.95 -6.34
C LEU A 190 -7.46 0.73 -6.99
N TYR A 191 -8.20 -0.27 -6.51
CA TYR A 191 -9.55 -0.55 -7.00
C TYR A 191 -10.52 0.60 -6.69
N PHE A 192 -10.42 1.21 -5.51
CA PHE A 192 -11.14 2.44 -5.16
C PHE A 192 -10.80 3.59 -6.11
N ALA A 193 -9.51 3.85 -6.35
CA ALA A 193 -9.07 4.88 -7.26
C ALA A 193 -9.57 4.63 -8.69
N TRP A 194 -9.45 3.41 -9.20
CA TRP A 194 -9.98 3.04 -10.51
C TRP A 194 -11.48 3.27 -10.63
N SER A 195 -12.26 2.86 -9.62
CA SER A 195 -13.71 3.07 -9.60
C SER A 195 -14.07 4.54 -9.78
N ARG A 196 -13.39 5.42 -9.02
CA ARG A 196 -13.65 6.86 -9.03
C ARG A 196 -13.13 7.55 -10.29
N LEU A 197 -11.96 7.16 -10.78
CA LEU A 197 -11.42 7.67 -12.05
C LEU A 197 -12.26 7.25 -13.25
N ARG A 198 -12.89 6.06 -13.17
CA ARG A 198 -13.77 5.55 -14.21
C ARG A 198 -15.10 6.29 -14.27
N SER A 199 -15.72 6.63 -13.14
CA SER A 199 -16.98 7.38 -13.14
C SER A 199 -16.79 8.78 -13.75
N GLU A 200 -15.65 9.40 -13.48
CA GLU A 200 -15.32 10.76 -13.92
C GLU A 200 -14.65 10.81 -15.31
N ASN A 201 -14.61 9.68 -16.04
CA ASN A 201 -14.00 9.54 -17.37
C ASN A 201 -12.51 10.00 -17.48
N LEU A 202 -11.79 9.93 -16.35
CA LEU A 202 -10.38 10.33 -16.25
C LEU A 202 -9.39 9.19 -16.59
N LEU A 203 -9.87 8.00 -16.93
CA LEU A 203 -9.02 6.85 -17.28
C LEU A 203 -8.63 6.85 -18.76
N ALA A 204 -7.33 6.72 -19.03
CA ALA A 204 -6.80 6.47 -20.37
C ALA A 204 -7.11 5.05 -20.85
N ASN A 205 -7.10 4.07 -19.92
CA ASN A 205 -7.30 2.65 -20.20
C ASN A 205 -8.49 2.05 -19.42
N PRO A 206 -9.74 2.41 -19.77
CA PRO A 206 -10.94 2.02 -19.01
C PRO A 206 -11.19 0.50 -18.94
N ASN A 207 -10.61 -0.26 -19.88
CA ASN A 207 -10.70 -1.72 -19.96
C ASN A 207 -9.62 -2.47 -19.15
N CYS A 208 -8.82 -1.77 -18.34
CA CYS A 208 -7.81 -2.41 -17.51
C CYS A 208 -8.42 -3.46 -16.57
N LYS A 209 -7.92 -4.70 -16.63
CA LYS A 209 -8.38 -5.81 -15.80
C LYS A 209 -7.78 -5.71 -14.40
N ILE A 210 -8.31 -4.84 -13.54
CA ILE A 210 -7.80 -4.67 -12.17
C ILE A 210 -8.29 -5.79 -11.24
N LYS A 211 -9.50 -6.32 -11.47
CA LYS A 211 -10.09 -7.36 -10.61
C LYS A 211 -9.17 -8.59 -10.51
N VAL A 212 -8.95 -9.02 -9.27
CA VAL A 212 -8.16 -10.22 -8.95
C VAL A 212 -9.10 -11.36 -8.56
N PRO A 213 -9.19 -12.45 -9.35
CA PRO A 213 -10.06 -13.56 -9.03
C PRO A 213 -9.60 -14.27 -7.74
N GLY A 214 -10.55 -14.71 -6.92
CA GLY A 214 -10.26 -15.40 -5.66
C GLY A 214 -9.84 -14.48 -4.49
N VAL A 215 -9.86 -13.16 -4.69
CA VAL A 215 -9.57 -12.16 -3.64
C VAL A 215 -10.82 -11.32 -3.39
N TYR A 216 -11.13 -11.07 -2.11
CA TYR A 216 -12.28 -10.24 -1.74
C TYR A 216 -12.15 -8.84 -2.35
N THR A 217 -13.15 -8.47 -3.15
CA THR A 217 -13.29 -7.13 -3.72
C THR A 217 -14.50 -6.48 -3.07
N PRO A 218 -14.35 -5.34 -2.37
CA PRO A 218 -15.45 -4.77 -1.60
C PRO A 218 -16.63 -4.39 -2.49
N SER A 219 -17.82 -4.90 -2.17
CA SER A 219 -19.05 -4.70 -2.94
C SER A 219 -19.58 -3.27 -2.88
N TYR A 220 -19.36 -2.53 -1.79
CA TYR A 220 -19.80 -1.13 -1.63
C TYR A 220 -19.17 -0.17 -2.65
N LEU A 221 -18.09 -0.60 -3.34
CA LEU A 221 -17.50 0.15 -4.44
C LEU A 221 -18.28 -0.01 -5.75
N HIS A 222 -19.19 -0.98 -5.83
CA HIS A 222 -20.15 -1.10 -6.94
C HIS A 222 -21.37 -0.18 -6.76
N ASP A 223 -21.70 0.23 -5.54
CA ASP A 223 -22.88 1.06 -5.25
C ASP A 223 -22.69 2.55 -5.58
N LEU A 224 -21.45 3.05 -5.69
CA LEU A 224 -21.17 4.37 -6.28
C LEU A 224 -21.78 4.51 -7.70
N LYS A 225 -21.92 3.39 -8.42
CA LYS A 225 -22.56 3.35 -9.74
C LYS A 225 -24.09 3.50 -9.69
N LYS A 226 -24.75 3.20 -8.57
CA LYS A 226 -26.20 3.33 -8.42
C LYS A 226 -26.62 4.74 -8.03
N ASP A 227 -25.82 5.40 -7.19
CA ASP A 227 -26.16 6.74 -6.70
C ASP A 227 -26.07 7.81 -7.81
N GLU A 228 -25.14 7.66 -8.77
CA GLU A 228 -25.05 8.56 -9.94
C GLU A 228 -26.22 8.38 -10.92
N VAL A 229 -26.67 7.14 -11.17
CA VAL A 229 -27.82 6.86 -12.05
C VAL A 229 -29.14 7.36 -11.44
N SER A 230 -29.24 7.38 -10.10
CA SER A 230 -30.41 7.94 -9.42
C SER A 230 -30.50 9.48 -9.54
N LYS A 231 -29.36 10.16 -9.68
CA LYS A 231 -29.29 11.62 -9.83
C LYS A 231 -29.54 12.08 -11.26
N GLU A 232 -29.12 11.31 -12.27
CA GLU A 232 -29.43 11.63 -13.68
C GLU A 232 -30.87 11.29 -14.09
N SER A 233 -31.57 10.43 -13.34
CA SER A 233 -32.98 10.09 -13.62
C SER A 233 -34.00 11.01 -12.93
N THR A 234 -33.54 12.03 -12.20
CA THR A 234 -34.39 13.04 -11.55
C THR A 234 -34.24 14.47 -12.13
N THR A 235 -33.55 14.61 -13.25
CA THR A 235 -33.48 15.84 -14.07
C THR A 235 -34.01 15.58 -15.47
#